data_AF-A0A662GST1-F1
#
_entry.id   AF-A0A662GST1-F1
#
_cell.length_a   1.000
_cell.length_b   1.000
_cell.length_c   1.000
_cell.angle_alpha   90.00
_cell.angle_beta   90.00
_cell.angle_gamma   90.00
#
_symmetry.space_group_name_H-M   'P 1'
#
loop_
_entity.id
_entity.type
_entity.pdbx_description
1 polymer ?
#
loop_
_entity_poly.entity_id
_entity_poly.type
_entity_poly.pdbx_seq_one_letter_code
_entity_poly.pdbx_strand_id
1 'polypeptide(L)'
;MAAHFLLKGSPRNVSWSLVDMVRRRSPLLAGKPRSWMLWGVNPRFKWVLEALPGSTVFLYVTRGPGVEGGLALYGTAREVVDLSEPYWPEGSWPAAFYLEVRAAVPGALERPGDPASWRLVARERLREVGVPVLPGPQRLGEREAEALKRLIEERCRAQVR
;
A
#
# COMPACT_ATOMS: atom_id res chain seq x y z
N MET A 1 9.81 2.88 18.80
CA MET A 1 10.05 3.27 17.38
C MET A 1 8.93 2.69 16.54
N ALA A 2 8.36 3.46 15.62
CA ALA A 2 7.31 2.97 14.72
C ALA A 2 7.88 1.90 13.77
N ALA A 3 7.10 0.88 13.44
CA ALA A 3 7.56 -0.18 12.55
C ALA A 3 7.42 0.24 11.07
N HIS A 4 8.06 -0.54 10.19
CA HIS A 4 7.97 -0.37 8.75
C HIS A 4 7.59 -1.70 8.12
N PHE A 5 6.59 -1.70 7.23
CA PHE A 5 6.08 -2.90 6.58
C PHE A 5 6.01 -2.76 5.07
N LEU A 6 6.38 -3.82 4.35
CA LEU A 6 6.08 -4.00 2.93
C LEU A 6 4.96 -5.04 2.80
N LEU A 7 3.76 -4.55 2.50
CA LEU A 7 2.57 -5.36 2.27
C LEU A 7 2.33 -5.54 0.77
N LYS A 8 1.63 -6.61 0.40
CA LYS A 8 1.36 -6.99 -0.99
C LYS A 8 -0.13 -7.02 -1.25
N GLY A 9 -0.54 -6.62 -2.44
CA GLY A 9 -1.93 -6.66 -2.88
C GLY A 9 -2.05 -6.92 -4.37
N SER A 10 -3.17 -7.52 -4.77
CA SER A 10 -3.51 -7.65 -6.19
C SER A 10 -3.78 -6.26 -6.80
N PRO A 11 -3.58 -6.07 -8.10
CA PRO A 11 -3.85 -4.78 -8.76
C PRO A 11 -5.31 -4.37 -8.58
N ARG A 12 -6.22 -5.35 -8.59
CA ARG A 12 -7.66 -5.13 -8.42
C ARG A 12 -8.01 -4.63 -7.01
N ASN A 13 -7.44 -5.23 -5.97
CA ASN A 13 -7.70 -4.79 -4.59
C ASN A 13 -7.07 -3.43 -4.29
N VAL A 14 -5.84 -3.18 -4.74
CA VAL A 14 -5.19 -1.87 -4.57
C VAL A 14 -5.96 -0.79 -5.34
N SER A 15 -6.37 -1.09 -6.58
CA SER A 15 -7.22 -0.21 -7.39
C SER A 15 -8.53 0.10 -6.68
N TRP A 16 -9.22 -0.90 -6.13
CA TRP A 16 -10.46 -0.71 -5.39
C TRP A 16 -10.30 0.27 -4.22
N SER A 17 -9.31 0.04 -3.35
CA SER A 17 -9.04 0.91 -2.21
C SER A 17 -8.68 2.34 -2.61
N LEU A 18 -7.93 2.52 -3.70
CA LEU A 18 -7.57 3.86 -4.20
C LEU A 18 -8.76 4.56 -4.87
N VAL A 19 -9.57 3.82 -5.63
CA VAL A 19 -10.81 4.35 -6.22
C VAL A 19 -11.75 4.81 -5.12
N ASP A 20 -11.91 4.01 -4.07
CA ASP A 20 -12.75 4.38 -2.93
C ASP A 20 -12.19 5.59 -2.16
N MET A 21 -10.88 5.65 -1.95
CA MET A 21 -10.23 6.84 -1.37
C MET A 21 -10.55 8.10 -2.17
N VAL A 22 -10.35 8.06 -3.49
CA VAL A 22 -10.54 9.23 -4.38
C VAL A 22 -12.01 9.60 -4.55
N ARG A 23 -12.89 8.61 -4.69
CA ARG A 23 -14.30 8.82 -5.07
C ARG A 23 -15.30 8.73 -3.91
N ARG A 24 -14.86 8.30 -2.72
CA ARG A 24 -15.70 8.10 -1.52
C ARG A 24 -16.92 7.22 -1.80
N ARG A 25 -16.69 6.01 -2.31
CA ARG A 25 -17.76 5.06 -2.66
C ARG A 25 -18.34 4.36 -1.44
N SER A 26 -17.51 4.08 -0.45
CA SER A 26 -17.91 3.39 0.77
C SER A 26 -18.18 4.35 1.92
N PRO A 27 -19.13 4.02 2.82
CA PRO A 27 -19.34 4.78 4.04
C PRO A 27 -18.17 4.65 5.03
N LEU A 28 -17.28 3.66 4.87
CA LEU A 28 -16.13 3.43 5.75
C LEU A 28 -15.12 4.59 5.73
N LEU A 29 -15.10 5.39 4.66
CA LEU A 29 -14.25 6.58 4.55
C LEU A 29 -14.98 7.89 4.83
N ALA A 30 -16.24 7.85 5.28
CA ALA A 30 -17.00 9.03 5.67
C ALA A 30 -16.31 9.74 6.86
N GLY A 31 -16.17 11.07 6.77
CA GLY A 31 -15.50 11.87 7.80
C GLY A 31 -13.98 11.68 7.91
N LYS A 32 -13.37 10.76 7.15
CA LYS A 32 -11.91 10.58 7.13
C LYS A 32 -11.23 11.56 6.15
N PRO A 33 -9.95 11.94 6.36
CA PRO A 33 -9.19 12.79 5.43
C PRO A 33 -9.07 12.21 4.02
N ARG A 34 -9.02 13.05 2.98
CA ARG A 34 -8.98 12.62 1.55
C ARG A 34 -7.76 11.79 1.18
N SER A 35 -6.68 11.88 1.95
CA SER A 35 -5.47 11.06 1.79
C SER A 35 -5.60 9.65 2.39
N TRP A 36 -6.73 9.31 3.03
CA TRP A 36 -6.90 8.02 3.70
C TRP A 36 -7.60 7.01 2.80
N MET A 37 -6.94 5.86 2.62
CA MET A 37 -7.51 4.65 2.03
C MET A 37 -7.67 3.55 3.08
N LEU A 38 -8.52 2.57 2.81
CA LEU A 38 -8.66 1.37 3.64
C LEU A 38 -7.79 0.24 3.08
N TRP A 39 -7.05 -0.47 3.94
CA TRP A 39 -6.27 -1.64 3.55
C TRP A 39 -6.43 -2.80 4.53
N GLY A 40 -6.43 -4.03 4.02
CA GLY A 40 -6.68 -5.26 4.78
C GLY A 40 -5.38 -6.00 5.10
N VAL A 41 -5.35 -6.66 6.25
CA VAL A 41 -4.27 -7.60 6.59
C VAL A 41 -4.88 -8.93 6.98
N ASN A 42 -4.30 -10.02 6.49
CA ASN A 42 -4.79 -11.35 6.87
C ASN A 42 -4.59 -11.55 8.39
N PRO A 43 -5.64 -11.88 9.16
CA PRO A 43 -5.56 -12.05 10.62
C PRO A 43 -4.51 -13.06 11.09
N ARG A 44 -4.06 -13.99 10.22
CA ARG A 44 -2.95 -14.89 10.52
C ARG A 44 -1.63 -14.14 10.81
N PHE A 45 -1.48 -12.91 10.31
CA PHE A 45 -0.32 -12.06 10.54
C PHE A 45 -0.56 -11.11 11.71
N LYS A 46 -0.90 -11.65 12.89
CA LYS A 46 -1.17 -10.87 14.11
C LYS A 46 -0.07 -9.86 14.43
N TRP A 47 1.19 -10.25 14.23
CA TRP A 47 2.37 -9.40 14.43
C TRP A 47 2.37 -8.11 13.60
N VAL A 48 1.69 -8.09 12.44
CA VAL A 48 1.51 -6.85 11.65
C VAL A 48 0.48 -5.98 12.35
N LEU A 49 -0.71 -6.54 12.64
CA LEU A 49 -1.84 -5.82 13.23
C LEU A 49 -1.47 -5.12 14.55
N GLU A 50 -0.77 -5.82 15.43
CA GLU A 50 -0.32 -5.32 16.73
C GLU A 50 0.64 -4.12 16.62
N ALA A 51 1.39 -4.05 15.51
CA ALA A 51 2.40 -3.02 15.28
C ALA A 51 1.97 -1.99 14.22
N LEU A 52 0.75 -2.04 13.69
CA LEU A 52 0.30 -1.13 12.63
C LEU A 52 0.17 0.34 13.05
N PRO A 53 -0.42 0.70 14.21
CA PRO A 53 -0.66 2.11 14.52
C PRO A 53 0.62 2.95 14.50
N GLY A 54 0.64 3.99 13.67
CA GLY A 54 1.80 4.88 13.48
C GLY A 54 2.90 4.35 12.57
N SER A 55 2.82 3.10 12.11
CA SER A 55 3.84 2.48 11.26
C SER A 55 3.83 3.01 9.83
N THR A 56 4.99 2.97 9.18
CA THR A 56 5.07 3.23 7.74
C THR A 56 4.73 1.96 6.98
N VAL A 57 3.78 2.05 6.05
CA VAL A 57 3.37 0.93 5.22
C VAL A 57 3.67 1.25 3.76
N PHE A 58 4.39 0.35 3.11
CA PHE A 58 4.63 0.32 1.68
C PHE A 58 3.71 -0.70 1.04
N LEU A 59 2.98 -0.31 -0.02
CA LEU A 59 2.12 -1.23 -0.78
C LEU A 59 2.78 -1.61 -2.10
N TYR A 60 3.11 -2.89 -2.21
CA TYR A 60 3.61 -3.53 -3.41
C TYR A 60 2.48 -4.22 -4.17
N VAL A 61 2.32 -3.89 -5.44
CA VAL A 61 1.30 -4.48 -6.31
C VAL A 61 1.91 -5.69 -6.99
N THR A 62 1.35 -6.88 -6.73
CA THR A 62 1.79 -8.13 -7.37
C THR A 62 1.08 -8.31 -8.71
N ARG A 63 1.83 -8.33 -9.82
CA ARG A 63 1.32 -8.60 -11.18
C ARG A 63 1.91 -9.92 -11.66
N GLY A 64 1.09 -10.95 -11.85
CA GLY A 64 1.56 -12.26 -12.30
C GLY A 64 1.84 -13.26 -11.17
N PRO A 65 2.39 -14.43 -11.50
CA PRO A 65 2.68 -15.48 -10.52
C PRO A 65 3.77 -15.08 -9.52
N GLY A 66 3.60 -15.51 -8.26
CA GLY A 66 4.58 -15.27 -7.20
C GLY A 66 4.61 -13.82 -6.71
N VAL A 67 5.77 -13.17 -6.85
CA VAL A 67 6.03 -11.80 -6.35
C VAL A 67 6.42 -10.82 -7.46
N GLU A 68 6.16 -11.17 -8.71
CA GLU A 68 6.30 -10.23 -9.84
C GLU A 68 5.40 -9.01 -9.60
N GLY A 69 5.87 -7.81 -10.00
CA GLY A 69 5.15 -6.57 -9.72
C GLY A 69 6.06 -5.37 -9.42
N GLY A 70 5.54 -4.45 -8.61
CA GLY A 70 6.29 -3.26 -8.23
C GLY A 70 5.65 -2.48 -7.08
N LEU A 71 6.45 -1.61 -6.46
CA LEU A 71 6.02 -0.74 -5.38
C LEU A 71 5.18 0.42 -5.93
N ALA A 72 4.01 0.64 -5.34
CA ALA A 72 3.02 1.60 -5.81
C ALA A 72 2.95 2.85 -4.95
N LEU A 73 2.98 2.71 -3.63
CA LEU A 73 2.80 3.84 -2.72
C LEU A 73 3.35 3.53 -1.33
N TYR A 74 3.44 4.58 -0.52
CA TYR A 74 3.63 4.45 0.91
C TYR A 74 2.74 5.41 1.70
N GLY A 75 2.51 5.06 2.96
CA GLY A 75 1.71 5.87 3.87
C GLY A 75 1.99 5.58 5.33
N THR A 76 1.26 6.29 6.20
CA THR A 76 1.26 6.07 7.64
C THR A 76 -0.02 5.32 8.02
N ALA A 77 0.12 4.15 8.65
CA ALA A 77 -1.03 3.44 9.21
C ALA A 77 -1.58 4.20 10.43
N ARG A 78 -2.91 4.33 10.48
CA ARG A 78 -3.61 5.16 11.47
C ARG A 78 -4.35 4.30 12.48
N GLU A 79 -5.62 4.02 12.21
CA GLU A 79 -6.48 3.23 13.09
C GLU A 79 -6.72 1.86 12.46
N VAL A 80 -6.80 0.82 13.30
CA VAL A 80 -7.28 -0.52 12.91
C VAL A 80 -8.79 -0.54 13.06
N VAL A 81 -9.49 -1.21 12.15
CA VAL A 81 -10.95 -1.35 12.14
C VAL A 81 -11.32 -2.77 11.77
N ASP A 82 -12.31 -3.31 12.48
CA ASP A 82 -12.92 -4.59 12.12
C ASP A 82 -14.07 -4.37 11.14
N LEU A 83 -14.09 -5.16 10.08
CA LEU A 83 -15.09 -5.11 9.03
C LEU A 83 -16.12 -6.22 9.26
N SER A 84 -17.39 -5.83 9.35
CA SER A 84 -18.52 -6.76 9.43
C SER A 84 -18.87 -7.41 8.08
N GLU A 85 -18.46 -6.80 6.98
CA GLU A 85 -18.75 -7.25 5.62
C GLU A 85 -17.50 -7.24 4.72
N PRO A 86 -17.45 -8.09 3.67
CA PRO A 86 -16.36 -8.05 2.69
C PRO A 86 -16.26 -6.68 2.00
N TYR A 87 -15.08 -6.05 2.06
CA TYR A 87 -14.83 -4.77 1.42
C TYR A 87 -14.14 -4.86 0.06
N TRP A 88 -13.23 -5.84 -0.14
CA TRP A 88 -12.44 -5.96 -1.37
C TRP A 88 -13.10 -6.89 -2.41
N PRO A 89 -12.84 -6.67 -3.71
CA PRO A 89 -13.36 -7.54 -4.77
C PRO A 89 -12.84 -8.98 -4.75
N GLU A 90 -11.66 -9.23 -4.18
CA GLU A 90 -11.02 -10.54 -4.14
C GLU A 90 -10.56 -10.86 -2.72
N GLY A 91 -11.00 -11.96 -2.13
CA GLY A 91 -10.64 -12.35 -0.77
C GLY A 91 -11.46 -11.63 0.31
N SER A 92 -11.26 -12.02 1.57
CA SER A 92 -11.93 -11.42 2.72
C SER A 92 -10.93 -11.18 3.84
N TRP A 93 -10.95 -9.96 4.39
CA TRP A 93 -10.09 -9.53 5.49
C TRP A 93 -10.97 -8.83 6.54
N PRO A 94 -11.29 -9.52 7.63
CA PRO A 94 -12.12 -8.92 8.68
C PRO A 94 -11.37 -7.85 9.47
N ALA A 95 -10.03 -7.86 9.47
CA ALA A 95 -9.21 -6.81 10.09
C ALA A 95 -8.59 -5.91 9.02
N ALA A 96 -8.86 -4.62 9.12
CA ALA A 96 -8.37 -3.59 8.22
C ALA A 96 -7.76 -2.42 8.98
N PHE A 97 -7.15 -1.49 8.27
CA PHE A 97 -6.66 -0.24 8.83
C PHE A 97 -6.76 0.90 7.83
N TYR A 98 -6.87 2.11 8.35
CA TYR A 98 -6.75 3.30 7.51
C TYR A 98 -5.28 3.62 7.27
N LEU A 99 -4.92 3.75 6.00
CA LEU A 99 -3.61 4.16 5.54
C LEU A 99 -3.70 5.59 5.02
N GLU A 100 -3.02 6.52 5.70
CA GLU A 100 -2.81 7.85 5.17
C GLU A 100 -1.71 7.82 4.11
N VAL A 101 -2.09 7.90 2.85
CA VAL A 101 -1.18 7.91 1.70
C VAL A 101 -0.33 9.17 1.76
N ARG A 102 0.99 8.99 1.76
CA ARG A 102 1.99 10.08 1.78
C ARG A 102 2.52 10.38 0.38
N ALA A 103 2.82 9.34 -0.37
CA ALA A 103 3.19 9.45 -1.77
C ALA A 103 2.79 8.18 -2.53
N ALA A 104 2.53 8.34 -3.81
CA ALA A 104 2.22 7.25 -4.72
C ALA A 104 2.91 7.49 -6.07
N VAL A 105 3.21 6.41 -6.77
CA VAL A 105 3.82 6.49 -8.11
C VAL A 105 2.86 7.16 -9.10
N PRO A 106 3.40 7.75 -10.18
CA PRO A 106 2.58 8.34 -11.23
C PRO A 106 1.52 7.39 -11.78
N GLY A 107 0.31 7.90 -11.97
CA GLY A 107 -0.86 7.19 -12.46
C GLY A 107 -1.72 6.59 -11.35
N ALA A 108 -1.16 6.32 -10.16
CA ALA A 108 -1.87 5.63 -9.08
C ALA A 108 -3.04 6.46 -8.52
N LEU A 109 -2.87 7.78 -8.38
CA LEU A 109 -3.91 8.67 -7.85
C LEU A 109 -4.70 9.38 -8.95
N GLU A 110 -4.09 9.57 -10.13
CA GLU A 110 -4.72 10.20 -11.29
C GLU A 110 -5.67 9.24 -12.01
N ARG A 111 -5.30 7.94 -12.08
CA ARG A 111 -6.08 6.88 -12.72
C ARG A 111 -6.16 5.66 -11.79
N PRO A 112 -6.79 5.79 -10.60
CA PRO A 112 -6.82 4.71 -9.61
C PRO A 112 -7.61 3.48 -10.10
N GLY A 113 -8.51 3.64 -11.08
CA GLY A 113 -9.25 2.54 -11.70
C GLY A 113 -8.47 1.76 -12.76
N ASP A 114 -7.29 2.22 -13.17
CA ASP A 114 -6.49 1.62 -14.24
C ASP A 114 -5.09 1.25 -13.72
N PRO A 115 -4.97 0.14 -12.98
CA PRO A 115 -3.70 -0.27 -12.40
C PRO A 115 -2.65 -0.65 -13.43
N ALA A 116 -2.99 -0.89 -14.69
CA ALA A 116 -2.02 -1.17 -15.75
C ALA A 116 -1.23 0.09 -16.13
N SER A 117 -1.85 1.27 -16.04
CA SER A 117 -1.21 2.56 -16.34
C SER A 117 -0.20 3.04 -15.30
N TRP A 118 -0.17 2.44 -14.10
CA TRP A 118 0.66 2.92 -13.00
C TRP A 118 2.15 2.66 -13.25
N ARG A 119 2.97 3.68 -13.05
CA ARG A 119 4.43 3.64 -13.22
C ARG A 119 5.12 3.11 -11.96
N LEU A 120 4.81 1.86 -11.60
CA LEU A 120 5.34 1.17 -10.42
C LEU A 120 6.88 1.23 -10.35
N VAL A 121 7.43 1.31 -9.14
CA VAL A 121 8.87 1.10 -8.95
C VAL A 121 9.14 -0.39 -9.11
N ALA A 122 9.95 -0.75 -10.11
CA ALA A 122 10.26 -2.14 -10.44
C ALA A 122 10.93 -2.88 -9.27
N ARG A 123 10.63 -4.16 -9.13
CA ARG A 123 11.20 -5.05 -8.11
C ARG A 123 12.73 -5.05 -8.10
N GLU A 124 13.34 -4.95 -9.26
CA GLU A 124 14.80 -4.94 -9.43
C GLU A 124 15.41 -3.71 -8.74
N ARG A 125 14.74 -2.56 -8.81
CA ARG A 125 15.16 -1.33 -8.10
C ARG A 125 15.02 -1.48 -6.58
N LEU A 126 14.01 -2.21 -6.10
CA LEU A 126 13.89 -2.52 -4.66
C LEU A 126 15.05 -3.40 -4.20
N ARG A 127 15.44 -4.39 -5.01
CA ARG A 127 16.58 -5.27 -4.72
C ARG A 127 17.90 -4.51 -4.68
N GLU A 128 18.12 -3.57 -5.59
CA GLU A 128 19.32 -2.72 -5.62
C GLU A 128 19.49 -1.89 -4.34
N VAL A 129 18.39 -1.48 -3.70
CA VAL A 129 18.43 -0.76 -2.41
C VAL A 129 18.36 -1.69 -1.20
N GLY A 130 18.58 -2.99 -1.39
CA GLY A 130 18.66 -3.98 -0.32
C GLY A 130 17.32 -4.57 0.12
N VAL A 131 16.23 -4.35 -0.60
CA VAL A 131 14.89 -4.87 -0.25
C VAL A 131 14.46 -5.98 -1.22
N PRO A 132 14.86 -7.24 -0.99
CA PRO A 132 14.32 -8.36 -1.75
C PRO A 132 12.83 -8.57 -1.41
N VAL A 133 11.99 -8.74 -2.42
CA VAL A 133 10.56 -8.97 -2.24
C VAL A 133 10.31 -10.46 -2.00
N LEU A 134 9.73 -10.78 -0.85
CA LEU A 134 9.37 -12.12 -0.39
C LEU A 134 7.84 -12.29 -0.32
N PRO A 135 7.33 -13.54 -0.37
CA PRO A 135 5.92 -13.82 -0.15
C PRO A 135 5.43 -13.34 1.23
N GLY A 136 4.23 -12.76 1.28
CA GLY A 136 3.60 -12.29 2.52
C GLY A 136 4.15 -10.94 3.04
N PRO A 137 3.65 -10.47 4.19
CA PRO A 137 4.12 -9.23 4.82
C PRO A 137 5.59 -9.32 5.21
N GLN A 138 6.34 -8.24 4.97
CA GLN A 138 7.74 -8.12 5.41
C GLN A 138 7.89 -6.95 6.36
N ARG A 139 8.64 -7.15 7.45
CA ARG A 139 9.15 -6.06 8.26
C ARG A 139 10.39 -5.48 7.59
N LEU A 140 10.52 -4.17 7.60
CA LEU A 140 11.68 -3.46 7.07
C LEU A 140 12.45 -2.78 8.22
N GLY A 141 13.76 -2.69 8.06
CA GLY A 141 14.60 -1.79 8.83
C GLY A 141 14.39 -0.34 8.40
N GLU A 142 14.87 0.59 9.23
CA GLU A 142 14.75 2.03 8.97
C GLU A 142 15.46 2.45 7.68
N ARG A 143 16.67 1.93 7.44
CA ARG A 143 17.44 2.21 6.22
C ARG A 143 16.71 1.76 4.95
N GLU A 144 16.11 0.58 4.99
CA GLU A 144 15.33 0.02 3.88
C GLU A 144 14.09 0.88 3.62
N ALA A 145 13.34 1.21 4.67
CA ALA A 145 12.16 2.06 4.58
C ALA A 145 12.50 3.43 3.98
N GLU A 146 13.59 4.06 4.42
CA GLU A 146 14.05 5.34 3.89
C GLU A 146 14.44 5.25 2.41
N ALA A 147 15.12 4.18 2.00
CA ALA A 147 15.44 3.96 0.60
C ALA A 147 14.18 3.78 -0.27
N LEU A 148 13.17 3.05 0.21
CA LEU A 148 11.90 2.88 -0.51
C LEU A 148 11.12 4.20 -0.67
N LYS A 149 11.10 5.07 0.35
CA LYS A 149 10.48 6.40 0.24
C LYS A 149 11.13 7.22 -0.88
N ARG A 150 12.47 7.26 -0.90
CA ARG A 150 13.24 7.98 -1.93
C ARG A 150 12.91 7.49 -3.33
N LEU A 151 12.83 6.17 -3.54
CA LEU A 151 12.47 5.60 -4.84
C LEU A 151 11.08 6.06 -5.32
N ILE A 152 10.08 6.16 -4.43
CA ILE A 152 8.75 6.69 -4.78
C ILE A 152 8.83 8.19 -5.06
N GLU A 153 9.49 8.96 -4.20
CA GLU A 153 9.57 10.43 -4.32
C GLU A 153 10.36 10.90 -5.54
N GLU A 154 11.39 10.16 -5.95
CA GLU A 154 12.10 10.35 -7.22
C GLU A 154 11.16 10.19 -8.42
N ARG A 155 10.26 9.19 -8.39
CA ARG A 155 9.27 8.97 -9.44
C ARG A 155 8.22 10.09 -9.51
N CYS A 156 7.83 10.65 -8.37
CA CYS A 156 6.91 11.80 -8.31
C CYS A 156 7.58 13.06 -8.91
N ARG A 157 8.85 13.32 -8.57
CA ARG A 157 9.57 14.52 -9.05
C ARG A 157 9.92 14.49 -10.53
N ALA A 158 10.11 13.31 -11.12
CA ALA A 158 10.41 13.15 -12.54
C ALA A 158 9.26 13.57 -13.50
N GLN A 159 8.14 14.10 -12.99
CA GLN A 159 7.05 14.66 -13.78
C GLN A 159 7.09 16.20 -13.92
N VAL A 160 7.99 16.89 -13.22
CA VAL A 160 8.09 18.37 -13.19
C VAL A 160 9.29 18.87 -14.01
N ARG A 161 9.91 18.01 -14.82
CA ARG A 161 10.97 18.36 -15.77
C ARG A 161 10.55 17.97 -17.17
#